data_AF-A0AAU9L3H6-F1
#
_entry.id   AF-A0AAU9L3H6-F1
#
_cell.length_a   1.000
_cell.length_b   1.000
_cell.length_c   1.000
_cell.angle_alpha   90.00
_cell.angle_beta   90.00
_cell.angle_gamma   90.00
#
_symmetry.space_group_name_H-M   'P 1'
#
loop_
_entity.id
_entity.type
_entity.pdbx_description
1 polymer ?
#
loop_
_entity_poly.entity_id
_entity_poly.type
_entity_poly.pdbx_seq_one_letter_code
_entity_poly.pdbx_strand_id
1 'polypeptide(L)'
;MATRDLTRQFLQLRTDEKAKVLRRKNIVSRREEEEEEADDDANGFRKNKKKMKEMNSIVIIGPEWVNVVNVTNQHVARIKEMMEKLHKLHTSRLMVRFDGSESKYEQEIDYVTLEITNEFRSAEKELRRMAQRDWNKEFSAADAKTRQNVQRALATQLQKLSSDFRKSQKTYLARVKNQKEGPVEFDFLTENDTKQKRHGRLETGFTTTQVTEVEIAEDVINERDQEIQRIAASITELATIFKELAVLVIDQGTILDRIDYNMEQVVEQTEKGIEELEKAEKTQKNSRPMKCIGLLLVMIFIMTVLLVLKHS
;
A
#
# COMPACT_ATOMS: atom_id res chain seq x y z
N MET A 1 31.18 5.02 34.19
CA MET A 1 29.99 4.13 34.18
C MET A 1 29.69 3.77 32.73
N ALA A 2 29.94 2.52 32.33
CA ALA A 2 29.64 2.05 30.97
C ALA A 2 28.21 1.50 30.95
N THR A 3 27.32 2.15 30.18
CA THR A 3 25.96 1.67 29.94
C THR A 3 26.00 0.44 29.05
N ARG A 4 25.58 -0.73 29.56
CA ARG A 4 25.41 -1.94 28.75
C ARG A 4 24.32 -1.72 27.71
N ASP A 5 24.67 -1.84 26.44
CA ASP A 5 23.73 -1.75 25.32
C ASP A 5 22.88 -3.04 25.24
N LEU A 6 21.68 -3.00 25.79
CA LEU A 6 20.71 -4.10 25.77
C LEU A 6 20.24 -4.45 24.34
N THR A 7 20.34 -3.52 23.39
CA THR A 7 19.85 -3.70 22.01
C THR A 7 20.63 -4.77 21.28
N ARG A 8 21.96 -4.80 21.46
CA ARG A 8 22.82 -5.83 20.88
C ARG A 8 22.56 -7.20 21.49
N GLN A 9 22.32 -7.25 22.80
CA GLN A 9 22.03 -8.51 23.49
C GLN A 9 20.67 -9.08 23.03
N PHE A 10 19.67 -8.22 22.83
CA PHE A 10 18.36 -8.61 22.29
C PHE A 10 18.46 -9.13 20.84
N LEU A 11 19.22 -8.44 19.98
CA LEU A 11 19.43 -8.88 18.60
C LEU A 11 20.12 -10.25 18.54
N GLN A 12 21.13 -10.49 19.39
CA GLN A 12 21.80 -11.79 19.49
C GLN A 12 20.85 -12.90 19.97
N LEU A 13 20.06 -12.64 21.01
CA LEU A 13 19.05 -13.60 21.51
C LEU A 13 18.01 -13.93 20.43
N ARG A 14 17.58 -12.94 19.65
CA ARG A 14 16.62 -13.13 18.55
C ARG A 14 17.21 -13.98 17.42
N THR A 15 18.48 -13.76 17.07
CA THR A 15 19.15 -14.57 16.04
C THR A 15 19.39 -16.00 16.51
N ASP A 16 19.72 -16.18 17.79
CA ASP A 16 19.98 -17.49 18.38
C ASP A 16 18.69 -18.33 18.48
N GLU A 17 17.56 -17.73 18.86
CA GLU A 17 16.27 -18.43 18.84
C GLU A 17 15.83 -18.83 17.43
N LYS A 18 16.00 -17.95 16.43
CA LYS A 18 15.74 -18.32 15.03
C LYS A 18 16.59 -19.52 14.60
N ALA A 19 17.86 -19.57 15.00
CA ALA A 19 18.74 -20.70 14.70
C ALA A 19 18.32 -21.99 15.41
N LYS A 20 17.85 -21.92 16.67
CA LYS A 20 17.35 -23.07 17.44
C LYS A 20 16.06 -23.64 16.86
N VAL A 21 15.14 -22.78 16.41
CA VAL A 21 13.90 -23.20 15.73
C VAL A 21 14.23 -23.92 14.42
N LEU A 22 15.20 -23.39 13.63
CA LEU A 22 15.63 -24.01 12.39
C LEU A 22 16.29 -25.38 12.62
N ARG A 23 17.13 -25.51 13.65
CA ARG A 23 17.74 -26.79 14.04
C ARG A 23 16.71 -27.81 14.52
N ARG A 24 15.73 -27.39 15.33
CA ARG A 24 14.61 -28.25 15.74
C ARG A 24 13.80 -28.72 14.53
N LYS A 25 13.57 -27.85 13.56
CA LYS A 25 12.87 -28.19 12.32
C LYS A 25 13.64 -29.23 11.51
N ASN A 26 14.95 -29.06 11.31
CA ASN A 26 15.79 -30.05 10.61
C ASN A 26 15.88 -31.40 11.34
N ILE A 27 15.86 -31.41 12.67
CA ILE A 27 15.89 -32.66 13.47
C ILE A 27 14.57 -33.42 13.34
N VAL A 28 13.42 -32.71 13.31
CA VAL A 28 12.10 -33.32 13.09
C VAL A 28 12.00 -33.87 11.67
N SER A 29 12.46 -33.13 10.66
CA SER A 29 12.47 -33.60 9.26
C SER A 29 13.32 -34.86 9.07
N ARG A 30 14.48 -34.94 9.73
CA ARG A 30 15.35 -36.13 9.66
C ARG A 30 14.75 -37.35 10.35
N ARG A 31 13.97 -37.15 11.42
CA ARG A 31 13.26 -38.24 12.11
C ARG A 31 12.07 -38.76 11.31
N GLU A 32 11.39 -37.88 10.57
CA GLU A 32 10.32 -38.25 9.64
C GLU A 32 10.86 -39.04 8.43
N GLU A 33 12.07 -38.74 7.95
CA GLU A 33 12.76 -39.50 6.91
C GLU A 33 13.18 -40.91 7.37
N GLU A 34 13.66 -41.05 8.62
CA GLU A 34 14.07 -42.34 9.20
C GLU A 34 12.87 -43.25 9.57
N GLU A 35 11.68 -42.67 9.86
CA GLU A 35 10.45 -43.42 10.12
C GLU A 35 9.73 -43.85 8.80
N GLU A 36 9.93 -43.17 7.66
CA GLU A 36 9.35 -43.56 6.36
C GLU A 36 10.11 -44.68 5.63
N GLU A 37 11.39 -44.94 5.96
CA GLU A 37 12.18 -46.01 5.35
C GLU A 37 11.79 -47.42 5.85
N ALA A 38 11.04 -47.52 6.96
CA ALA A 38 10.64 -48.79 7.58
C ALA A 38 9.28 -49.36 7.11
N ASP A 39 8.49 -48.58 6.37
CA ASP A 39 7.08 -48.91 6.03
C ASP A 39 6.82 -49.07 4.51
N ASP A 40 7.87 -49.27 3.72
CA ASP A 40 7.80 -49.26 2.27
C ASP A 40 7.61 -50.68 1.67
N ASP A 41 6.42 -51.25 1.87
CA ASP A 41 5.91 -52.32 1.00
C ASP A 41 4.53 -51.96 0.42
N ALA A 42 4.49 -51.86 -0.92
CA ALA A 42 3.34 -51.89 -1.81
C ALA A 42 2.40 -50.66 -1.97
N ASN A 43 2.67 -49.48 -1.38
CA ASN A 43 1.76 -48.32 -1.56
C ASN A 43 2.41 -47.00 -2.08
N GLY A 44 3.70 -47.01 -2.42
CA GLY A 44 4.48 -45.80 -2.76
C GLY A 44 4.02 -45.01 -4.00
N PHE A 45 3.50 -45.68 -5.04
CA PHE A 45 3.16 -44.99 -6.30
C PHE A 45 1.93 -44.07 -6.24
N ARG A 46 0.96 -44.36 -5.36
CA ARG A 46 -0.23 -43.50 -5.19
C ARG A 46 0.01 -42.35 -4.21
N LYS A 47 0.86 -42.54 -3.20
CA LYS A 47 1.25 -41.46 -2.26
C LYS A 47 2.12 -40.41 -2.95
N ASN A 48 3.04 -40.79 -3.84
CA ASN A 48 3.92 -39.81 -4.51
C ASN A 48 3.17 -38.80 -5.39
N LYS A 49 2.05 -39.18 -6.02
CA LYS A 49 1.25 -38.24 -6.82
C LYS A 49 0.44 -37.25 -5.96
N LYS A 50 0.09 -37.64 -4.72
CA LYS A 50 -0.51 -36.75 -3.70
C LYS A 50 0.55 -35.87 -3.03
N LYS A 51 1.68 -36.44 -2.60
CA LYS A 51 2.82 -35.69 -2.02
C LYS A 51 3.39 -34.66 -2.99
N MET A 52 3.50 -34.95 -4.29
CA MET A 52 3.98 -33.96 -5.28
C MET A 52 2.94 -32.85 -5.55
N LYS A 53 1.64 -33.11 -5.28
CA LYS A 53 0.58 -32.09 -5.33
C LYS A 53 0.54 -31.24 -4.05
N GLU A 54 0.85 -31.84 -2.89
CA GLU A 54 0.94 -31.14 -1.60
C GLU A 54 2.26 -30.38 -1.41
N MET A 55 3.37 -30.86 -1.96
CA MET A 55 4.68 -30.19 -1.86
C MET A 55 4.77 -28.93 -2.75
N ASN A 56 3.93 -28.83 -3.79
CA ASN A 56 3.70 -27.58 -4.53
C ASN A 56 2.73 -26.62 -3.82
N SER A 57 2.16 -27.00 -2.67
CA SER A 57 1.22 -26.16 -1.91
C SER A 57 1.79 -25.59 -0.61
N ILE A 58 3.08 -25.83 -0.31
CA ILE A 58 3.81 -25.12 0.77
C ILE A 58 4.58 -23.93 0.17
N VAL A 59 3.93 -23.19 -0.72
CA VAL A 59 4.18 -21.75 -0.76
C VAL A 59 3.39 -21.24 0.43
N ILE A 60 4.05 -20.63 1.42
CA ILE A 60 3.35 -19.85 2.44
C ILE A 60 2.78 -18.65 1.69
N ILE A 61 1.61 -18.85 1.06
CA ILE A 61 0.81 -17.79 0.48
C ILE A 61 0.30 -17.05 1.70
N GLY A 62 0.95 -15.94 2.04
CA GLY A 62 0.41 -15.01 3.02
C GLY A 62 -1.06 -14.72 2.70
N PRO A 63 -1.88 -14.34 3.68
CA PRO A 63 -3.31 -14.13 3.48
C PRO A 63 -3.57 -13.38 2.18
N GLU A 64 -4.55 -13.80 1.38
CA GLU A 64 -4.74 -13.26 0.03
C GLU A 64 -4.92 -11.72 0.02
N TRP A 65 -5.41 -11.12 1.11
CA TRP A 65 -5.45 -9.67 1.31
C TRP A 65 -4.06 -9.00 1.33
N VAL A 66 -3.00 -9.71 1.75
CA VAL A 66 -1.61 -9.23 1.70
C VAL A 66 -1.13 -9.05 0.27
N ASN A 67 -1.60 -9.89 -0.67
CA ASN A 67 -1.30 -9.69 -2.09
C ASN A 67 -1.95 -8.39 -2.59
N VAL A 68 -3.19 -8.11 -2.20
CA VAL A 68 -3.88 -6.86 -2.54
C VAL A 68 -3.12 -5.65 -1.99
N VAL A 69 -2.58 -5.74 -0.77
CA VAL A 69 -1.73 -4.70 -0.16
C VAL A 69 -0.43 -4.51 -0.94
N ASN A 70 0.23 -5.59 -1.34
CA ASN A 70 1.46 -5.51 -2.15
C ASN A 70 1.20 -4.86 -3.51
N VAL A 71 0.12 -5.26 -4.19
CA VAL A 71 -0.30 -4.68 -5.48
C VAL A 71 -0.64 -3.19 -5.30
N THR A 72 -1.39 -2.82 -4.26
CA THR A 72 -1.72 -1.43 -3.96
C THR A 72 -0.47 -0.59 -3.69
N ASN A 73 0.49 -1.12 -2.92
CA ASN A 73 1.77 -0.45 -2.67
C ASN A 73 2.60 -0.27 -3.96
N GLN A 74 2.55 -1.24 -4.89
CA GLN A 74 3.17 -1.09 -6.21
C GLN A 74 2.52 0.04 -7.01
N HIS A 75 1.19 0.12 -7.05
CA HIS A 75 0.48 1.24 -7.67
C HIS A 75 0.89 2.59 -7.04
N VAL A 76 0.94 2.67 -5.70
CA VAL A 76 1.36 3.89 -5.00
C VAL A 76 2.80 4.28 -5.33
N ALA A 77 3.71 3.33 -5.48
CA ALA A 77 5.08 3.60 -5.90
C ALA A 77 5.13 4.13 -7.34
N ARG A 78 4.40 3.48 -8.27
CA ARG A 78 4.28 3.92 -9.67
C ARG A 78 3.71 5.34 -9.79
N ILE A 79 2.63 5.63 -9.07
CA ILE A 79 2.02 6.98 -9.06
C ILE A 79 3.05 8.03 -8.63
N LYS A 80 3.84 7.77 -7.58
CA LYS A 80 4.87 8.71 -7.13
C LYS A 80 5.94 8.96 -8.19
N GLU A 81 6.40 7.90 -8.86
CA GLU A 81 7.38 8.01 -9.93
C GLU A 81 6.83 8.80 -11.13
N MET A 82 5.61 8.48 -11.56
CA MET A 82 4.93 9.18 -12.65
C MET A 82 4.65 10.65 -12.31
N MET A 83 4.28 10.97 -11.07
CA MET A 83 4.10 12.35 -10.62
C MET A 83 5.40 13.16 -10.69
N GLU A 84 6.54 12.55 -10.35
CA GLU A 84 7.85 13.18 -10.47
C GLU A 84 8.23 13.39 -11.94
N LYS A 85 7.99 12.39 -12.80
CA LYS A 85 8.16 12.52 -14.26
C LYS A 85 7.29 13.66 -14.81
N LEU A 86 6.02 13.71 -14.41
CA LEU A 86 5.09 14.75 -14.84
C LEU A 86 5.54 16.13 -14.39
N HIS A 87 6.06 16.26 -13.16
CA HIS A 87 6.58 17.54 -12.67
C HIS A 87 7.75 18.07 -13.54
N LYS A 88 8.64 17.16 -13.97
CA LYS A 88 9.74 17.50 -14.90
C LYS A 88 9.21 17.90 -16.28
N LEU A 89 8.19 17.21 -16.79
CA LEU A 89 7.53 17.55 -18.05
C LEU A 89 6.83 18.91 -17.97
N HIS A 90 6.05 19.17 -16.91
CA HIS A 90 5.41 20.46 -16.66
C HIS A 90 6.44 21.60 -16.60
N THR A 91 7.56 21.39 -15.90
CA THR A 91 8.63 22.39 -15.81
C THR A 91 9.30 22.62 -17.17
N SER A 92 9.55 21.54 -17.92
CA SER A 92 10.17 21.62 -19.25
C SER A 92 9.25 22.29 -20.27
N ARG A 93 7.94 22.08 -20.18
CA ARG A 93 6.91 22.70 -21.02
C ARG A 93 6.75 24.19 -20.75
N LEU A 94 6.88 24.59 -19.47
CA LEU A 94 6.79 25.99 -19.04
C LEU A 94 8.05 26.81 -19.36
N MET A 95 9.16 26.18 -19.76
CA MET A 95 10.34 26.91 -20.24
C MET A 95 10.12 27.37 -21.69
N VAL A 96 10.45 28.64 -21.98
CA VAL A 96 10.38 29.21 -23.33
C VAL A 96 11.38 28.47 -24.23
N ARG A 97 10.87 27.74 -25.23
CA ARG A 97 11.68 26.98 -26.20
C ARG A 97 11.18 27.25 -27.62
N PHE A 98 12.10 27.43 -28.56
CA PHE A 98 11.81 27.73 -29.97
C PHE A 98 11.97 26.53 -30.90
N ASP A 99 11.99 25.30 -30.37
CA ASP A 99 12.31 24.07 -31.11
C ASP A 99 11.09 23.33 -31.68
N GLY A 100 9.87 23.86 -31.52
CA GLY A 100 8.63 23.24 -31.98
C GLY A 100 8.29 21.91 -31.29
N SER A 101 8.98 21.55 -30.19
CA SER A 101 8.72 20.32 -29.44
C SER A 101 7.54 20.41 -28.47
N GLU A 102 6.87 21.56 -28.42
CA GLU A 102 5.71 21.85 -27.56
C GLU A 102 4.62 20.78 -27.65
N SER A 103 4.21 20.42 -28.88
CA SER A 103 3.16 19.42 -29.12
C SER A 103 3.55 18.02 -28.62
N LYS A 104 4.84 17.66 -28.62
CA LYS A 104 5.32 16.37 -28.11
C LYS A 104 5.20 16.31 -26.58
N TYR A 105 5.52 17.41 -25.90
CA TYR A 105 5.37 17.48 -24.45
C TYR A 105 3.91 17.48 -24.02
N GLU A 106 3.02 18.13 -24.76
CA GLU A 106 1.57 18.09 -24.49
C GLU A 106 1.02 16.67 -24.58
N GLN A 107 1.35 15.94 -25.64
CA GLN A 107 0.95 14.55 -25.78
C GLN A 107 1.51 13.67 -24.65
N GLU A 108 2.77 13.90 -24.24
CA GLU A 108 3.37 13.15 -23.14
C GLU A 108 2.76 13.50 -21.78
N ILE A 109 2.45 14.78 -21.53
CA ILE A 109 1.76 15.27 -20.32
C ILE A 109 0.37 14.66 -20.21
N ASP A 110 -0.39 14.63 -21.31
CA ASP A 110 -1.72 14.05 -21.36
C ASP A 110 -1.67 12.54 -21.11
N TYR A 111 -0.72 11.84 -21.77
CA TYR A 111 -0.52 10.41 -21.57
C TYR A 111 -0.21 10.09 -20.11
N VAL A 112 0.78 10.77 -19.52
CA VAL A 112 1.18 10.54 -18.12
C VAL A 112 0.06 10.93 -17.14
N THR A 113 -0.70 11.99 -17.42
CA THR A 113 -1.84 12.40 -16.59
C THR A 113 -2.96 11.35 -16.59
N LEU A 114 -3.27 10.79 -17.76
CA LEU A 114 -4.24 9.72 -17.90
C LEU A 114 -3.76 8.44 -17.19
N GLU A 115 -2.49 8.09 -17.36
CA GLU A 115 -1.88 6.90 -16.74
C GLU A 115 -1.88 7.00 -15.21
N ILE A 116 -1.51 8.16 -14.65
CA ILE A 116 -1.61 8.42 -13.20
C ILE A 116 -3.05 8.22 -12.72
N THR A 117 -4.03 8.76 -13.45
CA THR A 117 -5.44 8.65 -13.07
C THR A 117 -5.93 7.20 -13.11
N ASN A 118 -5.50 6.42 -14.10
CA ASN A 118 -5.76 4.98 -14.19
C ASN A 118 -5.11 4.18 -13.06
N GLU A 119 -3.89 4.53 -12.66
CA GLU A 119 -3.22 3.92 -11.51
C GLU A 119 -3.96 4.23 -10.19
N PHE A 120 -4.45 5.46 -10.01
CA PHE A 120 -5.31 5.82 -8.88
C PHE A 120 -6.61 4.99 -8.86
N ARG A 121 -7.27 4.82 -10.01
CA ARG A 121 -8.47 3.98 -10.15
C ARG A 121 -8.19 2.51 -9.83
N SER A 122 -7.08 1.99 -10.32
CA SER A 122 -6.67 0.60 -10.07
C SER A 122 -6.40 0.36 -8.58
N ALA A 123 -5.67 1.28 -7.94
CA ALA A 123 -5.39 1.23 -6.51
C ALA A 123 -6.69 1.33 -5.66
N GLU A 124 -7.62 2.22 -6.04
CA GLU A 124 -8.92 2.36 -5.39
C GLU A 124 -9.77 1.10 -5.51
N LYS A 125 -9.84 0.50 -6.72
CA LYS A 125 -10.56 -0.75 -6.97
C LYS A 125 -10.02 -1.91 -6.13
N GLU A 126 -8.71 -2.08 -6.07
CA GLU A 126 -8.08 -3.13 -5.24
C GLU A 126 -8.37 -2.92 -3.76
N LEU A 127 -8.28 -1.67 -3.29
CA LEU A 127 -8.57 -1.33 -1.89
C LEU A 127 -10.04 -1.54 -1.54
N ARG A 128 -10.95 -1.26 -2.47
CA ARG A 128 -12.39 -1.50 -2.33
C ARG A 128 -12.71 -3.00 -2.34
N ARG A 129 -12.02 -3.80 -3.15
CA ARG A 129 -12.14 -5.27 -3.14
C ARG A 129 -11.77 -5.82 -1.76
N MET A 130 -10.72 -5.30 -1.12
CA MET A 130 -10.34 -5.68 0.25
C MET A 130 -11.38 -5.28 1.32
N ALA A 131 -12.20 -4.26 1.04
CA ALA A 131 -13.28 -3.80 1.92
C ALA A 131 -14.51 -4.72 1.90
N GLN A 132 -14.68 -5.54 0.86
CA GLN A 132 -15.89 -6.36 0.68
C GLN A 132 -15.96 -7.50 1.70
N ARG A 133 -17.19 -7.88 2.07
CA ARG A 133 -17.48 -8.75 3.23
C ARG A 133 -17.06 -10.22 3.05
N ASP A 134 -16.61 -10.61 1.86
CA ASP A 134 -16.23 -11.99 1.52
C ASP A 134 -14.95 -12.45 2.22
N TRP A 135 -14.09 -11.52 2.66
CA TRP A 135 -12.85 -11.82 3.38
C TRP A 135 -13.04 -12.19 4.86
N ASN A 136 -14.28 -12.25 5.37
CA ASN A 136 -14.57 -12.51 6.79
C ASN A 136 -14.80 -13.99 7.14
N LYS A 137 -14.81 -14.91 6.16
CA LYS A 137 -15.19 -16.30 6.41
C LYS A 137 -14.10 -17.20 7.00
N GLU A 138 -12.82 -16.82 6.91
CA GLU A 138 -11.71 -17.75 7.23
C GLU A 138 -10.64 -17.25 8.21
N PHE A 139 -10.78 -16.07 8.81
CA PHE A 139 -9.66 -15.45 9.55
C PHE A 139 -9.99 -15.02 11.00
N SER A 140 -8.96 -15.08 11.86
CA SER A 140 -9.00 -14.68 13.27
C SER A 140 -9.43 -13.21 13.42
N ALA A 141 -10.08 -12.86 14.54
CA ALA A 141 -10.49 -11.48 14.82
C ALA A 141 -9.30 -10.49 14.78
N ALA A 142 -8.09 -10.95 15.11
CA ALA A 142 -6.86 -10.17 15.01
C ALA A 142 -6.45 -9.87 13.55
N ASP A 143 -6.66 -10.80 12.63
CA ASP A 143 -6.35 -10.62 11.21
C ASP A 143 -7.34 -9.65 10.55
N ALA A 144 -8.62 -9.74 10.90
CA ALA A 144 -9.63 -8.79 10.45
C ALA A 144 -9.27 -7.36 10.88
N LYS A 145 -8.83 -7.17 12.13
CA LYS A 145 -8.38 -5.88 12.67
C LYS A 145 -7.13 -5.38 11.95
N THR A 146 -6.15 -6.25 11.71
CA THR A 146 -4.90 -5.90 11.00
C THR A 146 -5.20 -5.46 9.57
N ARG A 147 -6.02 -6.21 8.84
CA ARG A 147 -6.46 -5.87 7.48
C ARG A 147 -7.13 -4.49 7.43
N GLN A 148 -8.04 -4.23 8.37
CA GLN A 148 -8.76 -2.96 8.44
C GLN A 148 -7.81 -1.78 8.70
N ASN A 149 -6.80 -1.97 9.56
CA ASN A 149 -5.78 -0.95 9.82
C ASN A 149 -4.91 -0.68 8.59
N VAL A 150 -4.48 -1.72 7.89
CA VAL A 150 -3.69 -1.59 6.65
C VAL A 150 -4.51 -0.92 5.56
N GLN A 151 -5.78 -1.30 5.40
CA GLN A 151 -6.70 -0.68 4.45
C GLN A 151 -6.78 0.83 4.63
N ARG A 152 -6.96 1.28 5.88
CA ARG A 152 -7.04 2.70 6.22
C ARG A 152 -5.73 3.42 5.95
N ALA A 153 -4.61 2.84 6.34
CA ALA A 153 -3.30 3.43 6.11
C ALA A 153 -3.06 3.67 4.60
N LEU A 154 -3.39 2.68 3.77
CA LEU A 154 -3.31 2.79 2.31
C LEU A 154 -4.30 3.81 1.74
N ALA A 155 -5.55 3.82 2.22
CA ALA A 155 -6.55 4.80 1.79
C ALA A 155 -6.09 6.24 2.08
N THR A 156 -5.60 6.50 3.30
CA THR A 156 -5.07 7.80 3.70
C THR A 156 -3.85 8.21 2.88
N GLN A 157 -2.94 7.26 2.59
CA GLN A 157 -1.78 7.52 1.74
C GLN A 157 -2.20 7.89 0.31
N LEU A 158 -3.17 7.17 -0.27
CA LEU A 158 -3.68 7.42 -1.61
C LEU A 158 -4.46 8.74 -1.69
N GLN A 159 -5.22 9.09 -0.65
CA GLN A 159 -5.88 10.39 -0.52
C GLN A 159 -4.89 11.55 -0.47
N LYS A 160 -3.81 11.41 0.32
CA LYS A 160 -2.75 12.41 0.38
C LYS A 160 -2.10 12.60 -0.99
N LEU A 161 -1.76 11.50 -1.65
CA LEU A 161 -1.13 11.52 -2.98
C LEU A 161 -2.05 12.16 -4.04
N SER A 162 -3.35 11.85 -4.00
CA SER A 162 -4.37 12.48 -4.85
C SER A 162 -4.49 13.99 -4.59
N SER A 163 -4.42 14.41 -3.32
CA SER A 163 -4.40 15.84 -2.96
C SER A 163 -3.18 16.56 -3.52
N ASP A 164 -1.99 15.97 -3.37
CA ASP A 164 -0.74 16.53 -3.86
C ASP A 164 -0.74 16.60 -5.40
N PHE A 165 -1.25 15.58 -6.07
CA PHE A 165 -1.40 15.57 -7.53
C PHE A 165 -2.35 16.67 -8.03
N ARG A 166 -3.53 16.79 -7.42
CA ARG A 166 -4.50 17.85 -7.78
C ARG A 166 -3.94 19.26 -7.55
N LYS A 167 -3.17 19.47 -6.47
CA LYS A 167 -2.48 20.75 -6.23
C LYS A 167 -1.42 21.05 -7.30
N SER A 168 -0.64 20.04 -7.69
CA SER A 168 0.35 20.16 -8.76
C SER A 168 -0.32 20.53 -10.10
N GLN A 169 -1.38 19.80 -10.47
CA GLN A 169 -2.19 20.06 -11.67
C GLN A 169 -2.80 21.47 -11.67
N LYS A 170 -3.40 21.90 -10.54
CA LYS A 170 -3.94 23.26 -10.41
C LYS A 170 -2.87 24.34 -10.53
N THR A 171 -1.67 24.09 -10.01
CA THR A 171 -0.54 25.02 -10.11
C THR A 171 -0.04 25.13 -11.55
N TYR A 172 0.06 24.00 -12.25
CA TYR A 172 0.41 23.97 -13.66
C TYR A 172 -0.64 24.71 -14.50
N LEU A 173 -1.92 24.43 -14.29
CA LEU A 173 -3.03 25.11 -14.97
C LEU A 173 -2.98 26.63 -14.79
N ALA A 174 -2.70 27.12 -13.58
CA ALA A 174 -2.55 28.54 -13.31
C ALA A 174 -1.37 29.16 -14.09
N ARG A 175 -0.25 28.44 -14.22
CA ARG A 175 0.91 28.92 -14.99
C ARG A 175 0.66 28.93 -16.49
N VAL A 176 0.01 27.90 -17.03
CA VAL A 176 -0.39 27.84 -18.45
C VAL A 176 -1.35 28.99 -18.79
N LYS A 177 -2.32 29.27 -17.91
CA LYS A 177 -3.24 30.41 -18.08
C LYS A 177 -2.51 31.75 -18.06
N ASN A 178 -1.58 31.96 -17.13
CA ASN A 178 -0.80 33.20 -17.06
C ASN A 178 0.11 33.39 -18.29
N GLN A 179 0.54 32.31 -18.95
CA GLN A 179 1.30 32.37 -20.19
C GLN A 179 0.42 32.74 -21.40
N LYS A 180 -0.86 32.34 -21.40
CA LYS A 180 -1.88 32.71 -22.40
C LYS A 180 -2.22 34.21 -22.37
N GLU A 181 -2.18 34.83 -21.20
CA GLU A 181 -2.53 36.25 -21.01
C GLU A 181 -1.36 37.22 -21.31
N GLY A 182 -0.13 36.71 -21.53
CA GLY A 182 1.05 37.53 -21.84
C GLY A 182 1.50 38.48 -20.71
N PRO A 183 2.72 39.06 -20.77
CA PRO A 183 3.01 40.22 -19.98
C PRO A 183 2.10 41.35 -20.46
N VAL A 184 1.45 42.05 -19.54
CA VAL A 184 0.54 43.20 -19.73
C VAL A 184 1.24 44.42 -20.39
N GLU A 185 2.37 44.22 -21.05
CA GLU A 185 3.25 45.25 -21.62
C GLU A 185 3.04 45.47 -23.13
N PHE A 186 2.10 44.74 -23.75
CA PHE A 186 1.63 45.01 -25.13
C PHE A 186 0.20 45.61 -25.14
N ASP A 187 -0.12 46.44 -24.14
CA ASP A 187 -1.34 47.27 -24.06
C ASP A 187 -1.23 48.57 -24.89
N PHE A 188 -0.32 48.62 -25.88
CA PHE A 188 -0.20 49.79 -26.78
C PHE A 188 -1.29 49.83 -27.87
N LEU A 189 -2.03 48.73 -28.08
CA LEU A 189 -3.08 48.65 -29.11
C LEU A 189 -4.50 48.58 -28.53
N THR A 190 -4.65 48.40 -27.23
CA THR A 190 -5.95 48.43 -26.53
C THR A 190 -6.17 49.81 -25.91
N GLU A 191 -6.18 50.81 -26.78
CA GLU A 191 -6.60 52.16 -26.43
C GLU A 191 -8.04 52.12 -25.91
N ASN A 192 -8.19 52.45 -24.63
CA ASN A 192 -9.44 52.60 -23.91
C ASN A 192 -10.46 53.41 -24.72
N ASP A 193 -11.49 52.73 -25.21
CA ASP A 193 -12.62 53.34 -25.93
C ASP A 193 -13.59 54.03 -24.96
N THR A 194 -13.09 55.07 -24.29
CA THR A 194 -13.93 56.06 -23.61
C THR A 194 -14.19 57.25 -24.52
N LYS A 195 -15.33 57.16 -25.22
CA LYS A 195 -16.13 58.25 -25.81
C LYS A 195 -15.51 58.95 -27.04
N GLN A 196 -16.16 58.80 -28.20
CA GLN A 196 -17.05 59.83 -28.80
C GLN A 196 -17.20 59.61 -30.31
N LYS A 197 -18.45 59.52 -30.79
CA LYS A 197 -18.82 59.42 -32.22
C LYS A 197 -18.05 60.44 -33.08
N ARG A 198 -17.24 59.98 -34.04
CA ARG A 198 -17.05 60.66 -35.33
C ARG A 198 -17.10 59.66 -36.47
N HIS A 199 -18.04 59.93 -37.37
CA HIS A 199 -18.11 59.39 -38.72
C HIS A 199 -16.75 59.49 -39.42
N GLY A 200 -16.25 58.36 -39.92
CA GLY A 200 -15.06 58.28 -40.75
C GLY A 200 -14.82 56.84 -41.15
N ARG A 201 -15.36 56.45 -42.31
CA ARG A 201 -15.05 55.19 -42.99
C ARG A 201 -13.54 55.08 -43.17
N LEU A 202 -12.86 54.29 -42.34
CA LEU A 202 -11.55 53.74 -42.65
C LEU A 202 -11.71 52.23 -42.74
N GLU A 203 -12.00 51.80 -43.97
CA GLU A 203 -11.98 50.42 -44.42
C GLU A 203 -10.50 50.00 -44.56
N THR A 204 -9.77 49.94 -43.45
CA THR A 204 -8.49 49.22 -43.40
C THR A 204 -8.82 47.78 -43.07
N GLY A 205 -9.20 47.03 -44.11
CA GLY A 205 -9.22 45.58 -44.06
C GLY A 205 -7.87 45.10 -43.54
N PHE A 206 -7.92 44.19 -42.56
CA PHE A 206 -6.75 43.53 -42.00
C PHE A 206 -5.87 43.01 -43.13
N THR A 207 -4.57 43.30 -43.12
CA THR A 207 -3.66 42.77 -44.15
C THR A 207 -3.70 41.25 -44.13
N THR A 208 -3.55 40.57 -45.27
CA THR A 208 -3.58 39.09 -45.33
C THR A 208 -2.60 38.44 -44.34
N THR A 209 -1.49 39.10 -44.05
CA THR A 209 -0.51 38.71 -43.03
C THR A 209 -1.05 38.84 -41.60
N GLN A 210 -1.77 39.92 -41.30
CA GLN A 210 -2.44 40.08 -40.02
C GLN A 210 -3.56 39.04 -39.84
N VAL A 211 -4.36 38.75 -40.88
CA VAL A 211 -5.43 37.72 -40.82
C VAL A 211 -4.83 36.35 -40.48
N THR A 212 -3.72 35.99 -41.12
CA THR A 212 -3.01 34.74 -40.80
C THR A 212 -2.42 34.73 -39.38
N GLU A 213 -1.95 35.88 -38.87
CA GLU A 213 -1.46 35.96 -37.48
C GLU A 213 -2.58 35.79 -36.45
N VAL A 214 -3.77 36.31 -36.72
CA VAL A 214 -4.96 36.11 -35.86
C VAL A 214 -5.45 34.66 -35.94
N GLU A 215 -5.48 34.05 -37.12
CA GLU A 215 -5.84 32.64 -37.29
C GLU A 215 -4.88 31.71 -36.53
N ILE A 216 -3.57 31.97 -36.62
CA ILE A 216 -2.54 31.23 -35.85
C ILE A 216 -2.70 31.47 -34.34
N ALA A 217 -3.00 32.70 -33.92
CA ALA A 217 -3.26 33.00 -32.50
C ALA A 217 -4.53 32.30 -32.00
N GLU A 218 -5.61 32.26 -32.80
CA GLU A 218 -6.85 31.55 -32.49
C GLU A 218 -6.62 30.04 -32.38
N ASP A 219 -5.86 29.44 -33.29
CA ASP A 219 -5.50 28.02 -33.24
C ASP A 219 -4.70 27.68 -31.98
N VAL A 220 -3.68 28.48 -31.64
CA VAL A 220 -2.90 28.31 -30.39
C VAL A 220 -3.80 28.48 -29.16
N ILE A 221 -4.72 29.46 -29.16
CA ILE A 221 -5.68 29.68 -28.07
C ILE A 221 -6.60 28.47 -27.87
N ASN A 222 -7.08 27.88 -28.98
CA ASN A 222 -7.98 26.73 -28.99
C ASN A 222 -7.28 25.45 -28.54
N GLU A 223 -6.04 25.20 -28.99
CA GLU A 223 -5.22 24.07 -28.51
C GLU A 223 -5.01 24.14 -26.98
N ARG A 224 -4.73 25.34 -26.44
CA ARG A 224 -4.59 25.52 -24.98
C ARG A 224 -5.89 25.36 -24.22
N ASP A 225 -7.04 25.74 -24.80
CA ASP A 225 -8.33 25.50 -24.15
C ASP A 225 -8.66 24.00 -24.07
N GLN A 226 -8.24 23.21 -25.06
CA GLN A 226 -8.35 21.75 -24.99
C GLN A 226 -7.46 21.15 -23.90
N GLU A 227 -6.21 21.61 -23.75
CA GLU A 227 -5.31 21.19 -22.68
C GLU A 227 -5.92 21.49 -21.28
N ILE A 228 -6.43 22.71 -21.10
CA ILE A 228 -7.11 23.15 -19.87
C ILE A 228 -8.29 22.24 -19.54
N GLN A 229 -9.10 21.86 -20.55
CA GLN A 229 -10.23 20.95 -20.36
C GLN A 229 -9.79 19.55 -19.93
N ARG A 230 -8.72 19.01 -20.51
CA ARG A 230 -8.16 17.68 -20.14
C ARG A 230 -7.68 17.67 -18.69
N ILE A 231 -6.94 18.70 -18.29
CA ILE A 231 -6.48 18.84 -16.90
C ILE A 231 -7.67 18.96 -15.94
N ALA A 232 -8.67 19.78 -16.29
CA ALA A 232 -9.88 19.94 -15.47
C ALA A 232 -10.67 18.63 -15.32
N ALA A 233 -10.76 17.82 -16.38
CA ALA A 233 -11.37 16.49 -16.35
C ALA A 233 -10.62 15.57 -15.38
N SER A 234 -9.28 15.52 -15.47
CA SER A 234 -8.45 14.70 -14.55
C SER A 234 -8.62 15.11 -13.07
N ILE A 235 -8.66 16.42 -12.78
CA ILE A 235 -8.89 16.95 -11.42
C ILE A 235 -10.26 16.53 -10.90
N THR A 236 -11.29 16.53 -11.76
CA THR A 236 -12.65 16.13 -11.42
C THR A 236 -12.72 14.64 -11.13
N GLU A 237 -12.07 13.83 -11.96
CA GLU A 237 -11.98 12.38 -11.75
C GLU A 237 -11.30 12.04 -10.42
N LEU A 238 -10.16 12.67 -10.12
CA LEU A 238 -9.48 12.49 -8.84
C LEU A 238 -10.30 12.96 -7.65
N ALA A 239 -11.16 13.98 -7.82
CA ALA A 239 -12.08 14.40 -6.77
C ALA A 239 -13.13 13.32 -6.46
N THR A 240 -13.56 12.56 -7.47
CA THR A 240 -14.43 11.39 -7.29
C THR A 240 -13.69 10.29 -6.52
N ILE A 241 -12.49 9.91 -6.96
CA ILE A 241 -11.64 8.91 -6.29
C ILE A 241 -11.39 9.32 -4.83
N PHE A 242 -11.12 10.61 -4.57
CA PHE A 242 -10.90 11.12 -3.22
C PHE A 242 -12.11 10.90 -2.29
N LYS A 243 -13.33 11.12 -2.81
CA LYS A 243 -14.58 10.86 -2.07
C LYS A 243 -14.78 9.38 -1.81
N GLU A 244 -14.51 8.54 -2.80
CA GLU A 244 -14.62 7.07 -2.69
C GLU A 244 -13.65 6.52 -1.63
N LEU A 245 -12.41 7.01 -1.62
CA LEU A 245 -11.42 6.66 -0.59
C LEU A 245 -11.78 7.23 0.79
N ALA A 246 -12.48 8.37 0.87
CA ALA A 246 -12.88 8.96 2.15
C ALA A 246 -13.83 8.05 2.92
N VAL A 247 -14.74 7.36 2.22
CA VAL A 247 -15.64 6.38 2.84
C VAL A 247 -14.85 5.28 3.55
N LEU A 248 -13.73 4.81 2.97
CA LEU A 248 -12.87 3.78 3.57
C LEU A 248 -12.13 4.26 4.83
N VAL A 249 -11.97 5.58 5.00
CA VAL A 249 -11.26 6.19 6.14
C VAL A 249 -12.21 6.61 7.27
N ILE A 250 -13.43 7.06 6.93
CA ILE A 250 -14.36 7.74 7.86
C ILE A 250 -15.06 6.79 8.84
N ASP A 251 -15.19 5.49 8.53
CA ASP A 251 -16.05 4.52 9.24
C ASP A 251 -15.66 4.16 10.71
N GLN A 252 -14.88 4.99 11.41
CA GLN A 252 -14.53 4.82 12.84
C GLN A 252 -14.33 6.17 13.57
N GLY A 253 -15.25 7.13 13.59
CA GLY A 253 -15.08 8.33 14.45
C GLY A 253 -13.74 9.10 14.26
N THR A 254 -13.33 9.88 15.28
CA THR A 254 -12.11 10.72 15.23
C THR A 254 -10.81 9.90 15.29
N ILE A 255 -9.71 10.41 14.73
CA ILE A 255 -8.41 9.71 14.67
C ILE A 255 -7.87 9.35 16.08
N LEU A 256 -8.15 10.19 17.09
CA LEU A 256 -7.69 9.98 18.47
C LEU A 256 -8.40 8.80 19.14
N ASP A 257 -9.72 8.74 19.03
CA ASP A 257 -10.58 7.70 19.62
C ASP A 257 -10.14 6.28 19.20
N ARG A 258 -9.57 6.15 17.99
CA ARG A 258 -9.05 4.88 17.44
C ARG A 258 -7.73 4.44 18.06
N ILE A 259 -6.84 5.37 18.40
CA ILE A 259 -5.55 5.04 19.03
C ILE A 259 -5.83 4.61 20.47
N ASP A 260 -6.69 5.34 21.16
CA ASP A 260 -7.08 5.05 22.53
C ASP A 260 -7.80 3.69 22.61
N TYR A 261 -8.76 3.41 21.73
CA TYR A 261 -9.43 2.11 21.67
C TYR A 261 -8.47 0.94 21.39
N ASN A 262 -7.55 1.11 20.44
CA ASN A 262 -6.57 0.07 20.13
C ASN A 262 -5.56 -0.14 21.27
N MET A 263 -5.16 0.93 21.94
CA MET A 263 -4.26 0.90 23.09
C MET A 263 -4.94 0.23 24.28
N GLU A 264 -6.18 0.59 24.58
CA GLU A 264 -7.00 -0.01 25.63
C GLU A 264 -7.17 -1.52 25.41
N GLN A 265 -7.44 -1.96 24.18
CA GLN A 265 -7.54 -3.38 23.87
C GLN A 265 -6.20 -4.14 24.03
N VAL A 266 -5.06 -3.50 23.73
CA VAL A 266 -3.73 -4.09 23.96
C VAL A 266 -3.44 -4.19 25.46
N VAL A 267 -3.81 -3.18 26.24
CA VAL A 267 -3.70 -3.19 27.70
C VAL A 267 -4.54 -4.34 28.28
N GLU A 268 -5.81 -4.45 27.89
CA GLU A 268 -6.71 -5.52 28.33
C GLU A 268 -6.17 -6.93 27.98
N GLN A 269 -5.65 -7.11 26.76
CA GLN A 269 -5.05 -8.39 26.35
C GLN A 269 -3.77 -8.70 27.12
N THR A 270 -2.96 -7.69 27.43
CA THR A 270 -1.73 -7.86 28.21
C THR A 270 -2.04 -8.23 29.65
N GLU A 271 -3.05 -7.60 30.26
CA GLU A 271 -3.51 -7.92 31.60
C GLU A 271 -4.01 -9.37 31.70
N LYS A 272 -4.83 -9.81 30.75
CA LYS A 272 -5.25 -11.23 30.65
C LYS A 272 -4.07 -12.18 30.45
N GLY A 273 -3.10 -11.80 29.63
CA GLY A 273 -1.86 -12.58 29.44
C GLY A 273 -1.03 -12.70 30.72
N ILE A 274 -0.98 -11.65 31.55
CA ILE A 274 -0.32 -11.67 32.86
C ILE A 274 -1.07 -12.61 33.81
N GLU A 275 -2.40 -12.58 33.85
CA GLU A 275 -3.19 -13.51 34.67
C GLU A 275 -2.96 -14.98 34.28
N GLU A 276 -2.89 -15.27 32.97
CA GLU A 276 -2.60 -16.62 32.49
C GLU A 276 -1.19 -17.07 32.87
N LEU A 277 -0.19 -16.19 32.80
CA LEU A 277 1.16 -16.46 33.26
C LEU A 277 1.21 -16.73 34.77
N GLU A 278 0.49 -15.96 35.58
CA GLU A 278 0.42 -16.18 37.03
C GLU A 278 -0.25 -17.52 37.37
N LYS A 279 -1.34 -17.86 36.66
CA LYS A 279 -1.99 -19.19 36.78
C LYS A 279 -1.04 -20.32 36.38
N ALA A 280 -0.27 -20.14 35.31
CA ALA A 280 0.74 -21.10 34.86
C ALA A 280 1.87 -21.26 35.89
N GLU A 281 2.39 -20.16 36.44
CA GLU A 281 3.41 -20.19 37.49
C GLU A 281 2.90 -20.88 38.76
N LYS A 282 1.67 -20.57 39.20
CA LYS A 282 1.03 -21.23 40.36
C LYS A 282 0.86 -22.73 40.13
N THR A 283 0.52 -23.13 38.90
CA THR A 283 0.43 -24.53 38.50
C THR A 283 1.80 -25.20 38.47
N GLN A 284 2.84 -24.51 37.97
CA GLN A 284 4.21 -25.01 37.94
C GLN A 284 4.82 -25.15 39.35
N LYS A 285 4.54 -24.21 40.26
CA LYS A 285 4.97 -24.25 41.67
C LYS A 285 4.32 -25.41 42.43
N ASN A 286 3.15 -25.88 41.97
CA ASN A 286 2.50 -27.04 42.55
C ASN A 286 3.24 -28.33 42.15
N SER A 287 4.16 -28.78 42.99
CA SER A 287 4.93 -30.02 42.81
C SER A 287 4.14 -31.31 43.08
N ARG A 288 2.86 -31.22 43.49
CA ARG A 288 1.99 -32.38 43.79
C ARG A 288 1.85 -33.36 42.62
N PRO A 289 1.53 -32.94 41.37
CA PRO A 289 1.50 -33.86 40.23
C PRO A 289 2.87 -34.49 39.96
N MET A 290 3.97 -33.75 40.12
CA MET A 290 5.32 -34.28 39.93
C MET A 290 5.68 -35.35 40.97
N LYS A 291 5.25 -35.19 42.23
CA LYS A 291 5.40 -36.22 43.28
C LYS A 291 4.57 -37.48 42.99
N CYS A 292 3.36 -37.33 42.46
CA CYS A 292 2.51 -38.46 42.09
C CYS A 292 3.10 -39.26 40.92
N ILE A 293 3.59 -38.56 39.89
CA ILE A 293 4.31 -39.17 38.76
C ILE A 293 5.57 -39.89 39.25
N GLY A 294 6.35 -39.27 40.14
CA GLY A 294 7.52 -39.89 40.75
C GLY A 294 7.19 -41.18 41.51
N LEU A 295 6.11 -41.17 42.30
CA LEU A 295 5.66 -42.36 43.05
C LEU A 295 5.22 -43.50 42.10
N LEU A 296 4.50 -43.18 41.02
CA LEU A 296 4.14 -44.16 39.99
C LEU A 296 5.36 -44.78 39.33
N LEU A 297 6.38 -43.98 38.99
CA LEU A 297 7.63 -44.50 38.40
C LEU A 297 8.37 -45.44 39.36
N VAL A 298 8.41 -45.12 40.65
CA VAL A 298 9.02 -45.98 41.68
C VAL A 298 8.26 -47.31 41.79
N MET A 299 6.92 -47.29 41.79
CA MET A 299 6.11 -48.51 41.82
C MET A 299 6.32 -49.40 40.60
N ILE A 300 6.38 -48.81 39.40
CA ILE A 300 6.68 -49.54 38.16
C ILE A 300 8.06 -50.19 38.24
N PHE A 301 9.07 -49.46 38.72
CA PHE A 301 10.43 -49.98 38.89
C PHE A 301 10.49 -51.16 39.87
N ILE A 302 9.79 -51.08 41.01
CA ILE A 302 9.73 -52.19 41.96
C ILE A 302 9.07 -53.41 41.31
N MET A 303 7.97 -53.22 40.58
CA MET A 303 7.29 -54.32 39.88
C MET A 303 8.17 -54.96 38.81
N THR A 304 8.92 -54.18 38.02
CA THR A 304 9.83 -54.72 37.01
C THR A 304 11.00 -55.48 37.64
N VAL A 305 11.59 -54.97 38.72
CA VAL A 305 12.67 -55.67 39.46
C VAL A 305 12.18 -57.00 40.04
N LEU A 306 11.00 -57.03 40.65
CA LEU A 306 10.42 -58.27 41.17
C LEU A 306 10.15 -59.30 40.06
N LEU A 307 9.71 -58.84 38.89
CA LEU A 307 9.47 -59.71 37.73
C LEU A 307 10.77 -60.33 37.23
N VAL A 308 11.85 -59.54 37.12
CA VAL A 308 13.19 -60.01 36.72
C VAL A 308 13.76 -61.00 37.75
N LEU A 309 13.66 -60.71 39.05
CA LEU A 309 14.14 -61.61 40.11
C LEU A 309 13.34 -62.90 40.22
N LYS A 310 12.04 -62.87 39.91
CA LYS A 310 11.20 -64.08 39.89
C LYS A 310 11.47 -64.96 38.67
N HIS A 311 11.88 -64.36 37.55
CA HIS A 311 12.13 -65.05 36.29
C HIS A 311 13.61 -65.44 36.10
N SER A 312 14.51 -64.96 36.95
CA SER A 312 15.90 -65.44 37.09
C SER A 312 15.97 -66.57 38.09
#